data_AF-A0A0D2RIE5-F1
#
_entry.id   AF-A0A0D2RIE5-F1
#
_cell.length_a   1.000
_cell.length_b   1.000
_cell.length_c   1.000
_cell.angle_alpha   90.00
_cell.angle_beta   90.00
_cell.angle_gamma   90.00
#
_symmetry.space_group_name_H-M   'P 1'
#
loop_
_entity.id
_entity.type
_entity.pdbx_description
1 polymer ?
#
loop_
_entity_poly.entity_id
_entity_poly.type
_entity_poly.pdbx_seq_one_letter_code
_entity_poly.pdbx_strand_id
1 'polypeptide(L)'
;MEGLTKLIGNISPMELDFECTDLSIWKEALSSYKSRIQSLNKPNLISLDEFYTHDLPSLLRQRNPNPFITTAELSRLMQWKLTRGKLRPRLLNFVSSLDDSSVQSVSQKAFLSLPDISKAISQLTVLKGVGPATASAVLAAYAPETAPFMSDELQRLFVKTILVICGKTTEQI
;
A
#
# COMPACT_ATOMS: atom_id res chain seq x y z
N MET A 1 -4.09 -44.04 10.52
CA MET A 1 -3.98 -43.84 9.07
C MET A 1 -5.35 -44.19 8.51
N GLU A 2 -6.01 -43.23 7.84
CA GLU A 2 -7.43 -43.24 7.42
C GLU A 2 -8.41 -42.84 8.53
N GLY A 3 -9.00 -41.64 8.43
CA GLY A 3 -10.10 -41.26 9.33
C GLY A 3 -10.38 -39.77 9.54
N LEU A 4 -9.58 -38.84 9.00
CA LEU A 4 -9.80 -37.39 9.19
C LEU A 4 -9.93 -36.60 7.88
N THR A 5 -9.96 -37.25 6.72
CA THR A 5 -10.10 -36.61 5.40
C THR A 5 -11.54 -36.24 5.01
N LYS A 6 -12.51 -36.22 5.94
CA LYS A 6 -13.93 -36.03 5.59
C LYS A 6 -14.64 -34.79 6.14
N LEU A 7 -13.92 -33.75 6.57
CA LEU A 7 -14.57 -32.57 7.16
C LEU A 7 -13.95 -31.21 6.81
N ILE A 8 -13.30 -31.11 5.65
CA ILE A 8 -12.89 -29.82 5.10
C ILE A 8 -13.39 -29.78 3.67
N GLY A 9 -14.57 -29.20 3.47
CA GLY A 9 -15.12 -28.93 2.16
C GLY A 9 -14.11 -28.15 1.33
N ASN A 10 -14.01 -28.54 0.05
CA ASN A 10 -13.18 -27.95 -0.99
C ASN A 10 -13.02 -26.43 -0.86
N ILE A 11 -11.93 -25.99 -0.25
CA ILE A 11 -11.35 -24.69 -0.52
C ILE A 11 -9.97 -25.01 -1.08
N SER A 12 -9.91 -25.13 -2.40
CA SER A 12 -8.63 -25.09 -3.10
C SER A 12 -7.87 -23.87 -2.58
N PRO A 13 -6.60 -24.00 -2.20
CA PRO A 13 -5.74 -22.83 -2.07
C PRO A 13 -5.89 -22.06 -3.39
N MET A 14 -6.28 -20.79 -3.31
CA MET A 14 -6.27 -19.91 -4.47
C MET A 14 -4.79 -19.74 -4.81
N GLU A 15 -4.30 -20.61 -5.69
CA GLU A 15 -2.97 -20.52 -6.27
C GLU A 15 -2.96 -19.18 -7.00
N LEU A 16 -2.25 -18.22 -6.44
CA LEU A 16 -2.10 -16.91 -7.05
C LEU A 16 -1.11 -17.10 -8.20
N ASP A 17 -1.61 -17.49 -9.36
CA ASP A 17 -0.84 -17.58 -10.59
C ASP A 17 -0.43 -16.15 -10.98
N PHE A 18 0.84 -15.82 -10.75
CA PHE A 18 1.43 -14.54 -11.16
C PHE A 18 1.60 -14.41 -12.68
N GLU A 19 1.21 -15.44 -13.45
CA GLU A 19 1.33 -15.54 -14.91
C GLU A 19 0.02 -15.22 -15.67
N CYS A 20 -0.95 -14.57 -15.03
CA CYS A 20 -2.16 -14.13 -15.73
C CYS A 20 -1.87 -12.94 -16.65
N THR A 21 -1.66 -13.21 -17.94
CA THR A 21 -1.52 -12.18 -18.99
C THR A 21 -2.86 -11.76 -19.61
N ASP A 22 -3.96 -12.37 -19.18
CA ASP A 22 -5.30 -12.09 -19.69
C ASP A 22 -5.85 -10.78 -19.10
N LEU A 23 -6.01 -9.78 -19.98
CA LEU A 23 -6.57 -8.47 -19.65
C LEU A 23 -8.00 -8.54 -19.12
N SER A 24 -8.79 -9.55 -19.51
CA SER A 24 -10.18 -9.70 -19.08
C SER A 24 -10.26 -10.02 -17.59
N ILE A 25 -9.38 -10.89 -17.09
CA ILE A 25 -9.28 -11.26 -15.68
C ILE A 25 -8.87 -10.05 -14.83
N TRP A 26 -7.92 -9.24 -15.31
CA TRP A 26 -7.54 -7.99 -14.62
C TRP A 26 -8.67 -6.97 -14.56
N LYS A 27 -9.43 -6.82 -15.66
CA LYS A 27 -10.60 -5.93 -15.70
C LYS A 27 -11.70 -6.40 -14.76
N GLU A 28 -11.97 -7.70 -14.73
CA GLU A 28 -12.94 -8.29 -13.82
C GLU A 28 -12.52 -8.10 -12.35
N ALA A 29 -11.27 -8.42 -12.02
CA ALA A 29 -10.70 -8.21 -10.70
C ALA A 29 -10.82 -6.74 -10.25
N LEU A 30 -10.48 -5.79 -11.14
CA LEU A 30 -10.61 -4.36 -10.88
C LEU A 30 -12.08 -3.94 -10.68
N SER A 31 -12.99 -4.46 -11.50
CA SER A 31 -14.44 -4.18 -11.37
C SER A 31 -15.02 -4.69 -10.05
N SER A 32 -14.48 -5.79 -9.52
CA SER A 32 -14.87 -6.36 -8.24
C SER A 32 -14.27 -5.63 -7.03
N TYR A 33 -13.28 -4.75 -7.22
CA TYR A 33 -12.52 -4.15 -6.12
C TYR A 33 -13.41 -3.49 -5.06
N LYS A 34 -14.41 -2.70 -5.48
CA LYS A 34 -15.32 -2.01 -4.56
C LYS A 34 -16.12 -2.98 -3.70
N SER A 35 -16.66 -4.05 -4.29
CA SER A 35 -17.41 -5.06 -3.53
C SER A 35 -16.50 -5.85 -2.59
N ARG A 36 -15.25 -6.10 -2.98
CA ARG A 36 -14.23 -6.72 -2.10
C ARG A 36 -13.90 -5.83 -0.91
N ILE A 37 -13.68 -4.53 -1.10
CA ILE A 37 -13.45 -3.59 0.00
C ILE A 37 -14.64 -3.54 0.96
N GLN A 38 -15.87 -3.50 0.43
CA GLN A 38 -17.10 -3.53 1.25
C GLN A 38 -17.21 -4.83 2.05
N SER A 39 -16.85 -5.98 1.46
CA SER A 39 -16.93 -7.30 2.12
C SER A 39 -15.98 -7.46 3.31
N LEU A 40 -14.92 -6.64 3.42
CA LEU A 40 -13.97 -6.71 4.55
C LEU A 40 -14.61 -6.25 5.87
N ASN A 41 -15.75 -5.55 5.81
CA ASN A 41 -16.53 -5.09 6.97
C ASN A 41 -15.67 -4.38 8.05
N LYS A 42 -14.66 -3.62 7.62
CA LYS A 42 -13.79 -2.84 8.51
C LYS A 42 -14.32 -1.42 8.67
N PRO A 43 -14.32 -0.85 9.88
CA PRO A 43 -14.85 0.48 10.12
C PRO A 43 -14.05 1.52 9.33
N ASN A 44 -14.74 2.49 8.75
CA ASN A 44 -14.18 3.62 7.99
C ASN A 44 -13.34 3.22 6.76
N LEU A 45 -13.22 1.94 6.41
CA LEU A 45 -12.37 1.52 5.30
C LEU A 45 -12.87 2.08 3.97
N ILE A 46 -14.18 2.11 3.75
CA ILE A 46 -14.79 2.63 2.52
C ILE A 46 -14.42 4.11 2.33
N SER A 47 -14.62 4.94 3.36
CA SER A 47 -14.32 6.39 3.28
C SER A 47 -12.82 6.69 3.22
N LEU A 48 -11.98 5.83 3.81
CA LEU A 48 -10.53 5.90 3.70
C LEU A 48 -10.06 5.50 2.29
N ASP A 49 -10.70 4.52 1.68
CA ASP A 49 -10.39 4.03 0.35
C ASP A 49 -10.84 5.00 -0.74
N GLU A 50 -12.02 5.59 -0.62
CA GLU A 50 -12.49 6.68 -1.47
C GLU A 50 -11.53 7.87 -1.43
N PHE A 51 -11.07 8.25 -0.24
CA PHE A 51 -10.06 9.30 -0.10
C PHE A 51 -8.76 8.97 -0.83
N TYR A 52 -8.22 7.75 -0.66
CA TYR A 52 -6.95 7.38 -1.31
C TYR A 52 -7.08 7.26 -2.83
N THR A 53 -8.19 6.70 -3.32
CA THR A 53 -8.38 6.40 -4.74
C THR A 53 -8.85 7.60 -5.58
N HIS A 54 -9.56 8.56 -4.98
CA HIS A 54 -10.18 9.67 -5.71
C HIS A 54 -9.72 11.05 -5.19
N ASP A 55 -9.92 11.32 -3.89
CA ASP A 55 -9.72 12.66 -3.34
C ASP A 55 -8.25 13.05 -3.35
N LEU A 56 -7.38 12.20 -2.79
CA LEU A 56 -5.96 12.50 -2.62
C LEU A 56 -5.25 12.73 -3.97
N PRO A 57 -5.39 11.87 -5.01
CA PRO A 57 -4.84 12.15 -6.33
C PRO A 57 -5.32 13.48 -6.90
N SER A 58 -6.59 13.83 -6.69
CA SER A 58 -7.17 15.08 -7.18
C SER A 58 -6.58 16.29 -6.46
N LEU A 59 -6.45 16.23 -5.13
CA LEU A 59 -5.84 17.28 -4.31
C LEU A 59 -4.37 17.51 -4.66
N LEU A 60 -3.61 16.43 -4.89
CA LEU A 60 -2.21 16.51 -5.29
C LEU A 60 -2.05 17.19 -6.66
N ARG A 61 -2.87 16.80 -7.64
CA ARG A 61 -2.84 17.40 -8.99
C ARG A 61 -3.28 18.88 -9.00
N GLN A 62 -4.23 19.27 -8.15
CA GLN A 62 -4.66 20.67 -8.02
C GLN A 62 -3.54 21.59 -7.53
N ARG A 63 -2.50 21.06 -6.88
CA ARG A 63 -1.35 21.81 -6.38
C ARG A 63 -0.20 21.93 -7.39
N ASN A 64 -0.39 21.42 -8.62
CA ASN A 64 0.60 21.60 -9.67
C ASN A 64 0.80 23.09 -9.99
N PRO A 65 2.05 23.53 -10.30
CA PRO A 65 3.24 22.72 -10.61
C PRO A 65 4.06 22.26 -9.40
N ASN A 66 3.68 22.63 -8.17
CA ASN A 66 4.42 22.30 -6.94
C ASN A 66 3.59 21.37 -6.04
N PRO A 67 3.33 20.11 -6.46
CA PRO A 67 2.52 19.18 -5.68
C PRO A 67 3.17 18.85 -4.34
N PHE A 68 2.35 18.65 -3.31
CA PHE A 68 2.78 18.25 -1.98
C PHE A 68 1.65 17.54 -1.24
N ILE A 69 2.01 16.69 -0.28
CA ILE A 69 1.07 16.13 0.70
C ILE A 69 1.20 16.88 2.03
N THR A 70 0.09 17.08 2.72
CA THR A 70 0.07 17.64 4.08
C THR A 70 0.21 16.53 5.13
N THR A 71 0.56 16.87 6.37
CA THR A 71 0.59 15.93 7.50
C THR A 71 -0.77 15.28 7.73
N ALA A 72 -1.86 16.03 7.56
CA ALA A 72 -3.23 15.52 7.71
C ALA A 72 -3.57 14.47 6.64
N GLU A 73 -3.24 14.74 5.39
CA GLU A 73 -3.45 13.81 4.28
C GLU A 73 -2.56 12.57 4.41
N LEU A 74 -1.30 12.74 4.80
CA LEU A 74 -0.37 11.64 5.04
C LEU A 74 -0.86 10.75 6.20
N SER A 75 -1.38 11.35 7.26
CA SER A 75 -2.01 10.63 8.39
C SER A 75 -3.23 9.83 7.95
N ARG A 76 -4.08 10.39 7.07
CA ARG A 76 -5.26 9.71 6.54
C ARG A 76 -4.87 8.58 5.58
N LEU A 77 -3.87 8.78 4.73
CA LEU A 77 -3.28 7.71 3.90
C LEU A 77 -2.71 6.58 4.77
N MET A 78 -2.02 6.91 5.86
CA MET A 78 -1.50 5.90 6.80
C MET A 78 -2.64 5.10 7.45
N GLN A 79 -3.72 5.76 7.85
CA GLN A 79 -4.92 5.09 8.38
C GLN A 79 -5.54 4.14 7.35
N TRP A 80 -5.66 4.57 6.09
CA TRP A 80 -6.11 3.72 4.99
C TRP A 80 -5.23 2.46 4.86
N LYS A 81 -3.91 2.64 4.78
CA LYS A 81 -2.94 1.55 4.64
C LYS A 81 -3.03 0.55 5.79
N LEU A 82 -3.05 1.04 7.03
CA LEU A 82 -3.08 0.21 8.24
C LEU A 82 -4.43 -0.48 8.45
N THR A 83 -5.53 0.11 8.00
CA THR A 83 -6.86 -0.51 8.07
C THR A 83 -6.95 -1.71 7.12
N ARG A 84 -6.32 -1.65 5.95
CA ARG A 84 -6.30 -2.79 5.01
C ARG A 84 -5.39 -3.92 5.49
N GLY A 85 -4.21 -3.59 6.00
CA GLY A 85 -3.19 -4.55 6.44
C GLY A 85 -3.16 -4.79 7.95
N LYS A 86 -1.94 -4.96 8.48
CA LYS A 86 -1.69 -5.14 9.92
C LYS A 86 -1.73 -3.80 10.63
N LEU A 87 -2.64 -3.65 11.59
CA LEU A 87 -2.77 -2.45 12.39
C LEU A 87 -1.51 -2.24 13.26
N ARG A 88 -0.83 -1.10 13.08
CA ARG A 88 0.34 -0.69 13.87
C ARG A 88 0.14 0.75 14.37
N PRO A 89 -0.62 0.95 15.47
CA PRO A 89 -1.03 2.29 15.92
C PRO A 89 0.13 3.26 16.18
N ARG A 90 1.29 2.73 16.62
CA ARG A 90 2.50 3.52 16.85
C ARG A 90 2.98 4.27 15.61
N LEU A 91 2.77 3.73 14.40
CA LEU A 91 3.16 4.40 13.16
C LEU A 91 2.32 5.64 12.89
N LEU A 92 1.02 5.57 13.19
CA LEU A 92 0.12 6.71 13.02
C LEU A 92 0.50 7.87 13.93
N ASN A 93 0.90 7.58 15.18
CA ASN A 93 1.36 8.59 16.13
C ASN A 93 2.60 9.34 15.62
N PHE A 94 3.55 8.64 14.98
CA PHE A 94 4.72 9.30 14.41
C PHE A 94 4.33 10.27 13.30
N VAL A 95 3.51 9.82 12.36
CA VAL A 95 3.07 10.64 11.22
C VAL A 95 2.28 11.86 11.71
N SER A 96 1.36 11.67 12.65
CA SER A 96 0.51 12.75 13.19
C SER A 96 1.31 13.83 13.94
N SER A 97 2.53 13.49 14.39
CA SER A 97 3.44 14.42 15.08
C SER A 97 4.43 15.12 14.17
N LEU A 98 4.41 14.84 12.86
CA LEU A 98 5.32 15.48 11.91
C LEU A 98 4.92 16.93 11.65
N ASP A 99 5.93 17.80 11.57
CA ASP A 99 5.75 19.18 11.14
C ASP A 99 5.27 19.23 9.68
N ASP A 100 4.21 20.00 9.43
CA ASP A 100 3.56 20.07 8.12
C ASP A 100 4.49 20.65 7.04
N SER A 101 5.29 21.67 7.37
CA SER A 101 6.25 22.25 6.43
C SER A 101 7.33 21.27 6.00
N SER A 102 7.77 20.40 6.93
CA SER A 102 8.71 19.30 6.64
C SER A 102 8.09 18.27 5.70
N VAL A 103 6.84 17.84 5.96
CA VAL A 103 6.14 16.87 5.10
C VAL A 103 5.93 17.43 3.69
N GLN A 104 5.54 18.70 3.58
CA GLN A 104 5.39 19.37 2.28
C GLN A 104 6.73 19.45 1.53
N SER A 105 7.80 19.91 2.17
CA SER A 105 9.12 20.05 1.52
C SER A 105 9.68 18.71 1.06
N VAL A 106 9.57 17.67 1.88
CA VAL A 106 10.04 16.33 1.54
C VAL A 106 9.22 15.73 0.39
N SER A 107 7.90 15.88 0.42
CA SER A 107 7.04 15.34 -0.65
C SER A 107 7.25 16.05 -1.99
N GLN A 108 7.45 17.36 -2.01
CA GLN A 108 7.83 18.11 -3.22
C GLN A 108 9.11 17.56 -3.85
N LYS A 109 10.17 17.37 -3.05
CA LYS A 109 11.44 16.79 -3.51
C LYS A 109 11.26 15.37 -4.04
N ALA A 110 10.40 14.58 -3.42
CA ALA A 110 10.09 13.24 -3.86
C ALA A 110 9.38 13.23 -5.23
N PHE A 111 8.36 14.07 -5.41
CA PHE A 111 7.65 14.17 -6.68
C PHE A 111 8.53 14.69 -7.81
N LEU A 112 9.41 15.66 -7.54
CA LEU A 112 10.41 16.15 -8.49
C LEU A 112 11.48 15.10 -8.86
N SER A 113 11.64 14.06 -8.04
CA SER A 113 12.59 12.99 -8.32
C SER A 113 12.03 11.95 -9.29
N LEU A 114 10.73 11.97 -9.62
CA LEU A 114 10.17 11.07 -10.62
C LEU A 114 10.74 11.40 -12.03
N PRO A 115 10.99 10.38 -12.88
CA PRO A 115 10.60 8.98 -12.73
C PRO A 115 11.58 8.09 -11.93
N ASP A 116 12.60 8.64 -11.26
CA ASP A 116 13.50 7.87 -10.39
C ASP A 116 12.79 7.49 -9.07
N ILE A 117 12.13 6.33 -9.09
CA ILE A 117 11.36 5.80 -7.96
C ILE A 117 12.24 5.57 -6.74
N SER A 118 13.47 5.06 -6.93
CA SER A 118 14.38 4.75 -5.82
C SER A 118 14.74 6.03 -5.07
N LYS A 119 15.10 7.08 -5.83
CA LYS A 119 15.37 8.40 -5.28
C LYS A 119 14.13 9.01 -4.62
N ALA A 120 12.96 8.95 -5.27
CA ALA A 120 11.71 9.47 -4.72
C ALA A 120 11.31 8.80 -3.40
N ILE A 121 11.47 7.47 -3.30
CA ILE A 121 11.26 6.72 -2.06
C ILE A 121 12.26 7.17 -0.99
N SER A 122 13.55 7.30 -1.33
CA SER A 122 14.58 7.73 -0.38
C SER A 122 14.26 9.09 0.24
N GLN A 123 13.71 10.03 -0.54
CA GLN A 123 13.28 11.34 -0.06
C GLN A 123 12.19 11.18 1.00
N LEU A 124 11.14 10.39 0.74
CA LEU A 124 10.01 10.21 1.66
C LEU A 124 10.38 9.43 2.92
N THR A 125 11.31 8.48 2.84
CA THR A 125 11.70 7.62 3.98
C THR A 125 12.47 8.33 5.08
N VAL A 126 12.87 9.59 4.87
CA VAL A 126 13.44 10.43 5.94
C VAL A 126 12.39 10.82 6.99
N LEU A 127 11.10 10.79 6.64
CA LEU A 127 10.00 11.11 7.55
C LEU A 127 9.79 9.96 8.53
N LYS A 128 9.79 10.27 9.83
CA LYS A 128 9.59 9.27 10.87
C LYS A 128 8.23 8.58 10.72
N GLY A 129 8.23 7.25 10.67
CA GLY A 129 7.01 6.45 10.47
C GLY A 129 6.63 6.21 9.00
N VAL A 130 7.34 6.83 8.04
CA VAL A 130 7.19 6.57 6.61
C VAL A 130 8.26 5.59 6.16
N GLY A 131 7.86 4.34 5.91
CA GLY A 131 8.73 3.34 5.28
C GLY A 131 8.52 3.25 3.77
N PRO A 132 9.28 2.41 3.04
CA PRO A 132 9.16 2.24 1.59
C PRO A 132 7.73 1.94 1.10
N ALA A 133 6.97 1.13 1.84
CA ALA A 133 5.58 0.84 1.51
C ALA A 133 4.70 2.11 1.55
N THR A 134 4.82 2.91 2.61
CA THR A 134 4.05 4.17 2.73
C THR A 134 4.52 5.20 1.71
N ALA A 135 5.84 5.31 1.50
CA ALA A 135 6.41 6.18 0.47
C ALA A 135 5.86 5.83 -0.92
N SER A 136 5.83 4.55 -1.28
CA SER A 136 5.28 4.11 -2.57
C SER A 136 3.77 4.41 -2.71
N ALA A 137 3.00 4.42 -1.61
CA ALA A 137 1.58 4.80 -1.64
C ALA A 137 1.40 6.29 -1.96
N VAL A 138 2.25 7.14 -1.37
CA VAL A 138 2.25 8.58 -1.65
C VAL A 138 2.60 8.84 -3.12
N LEU A 139 3.62 8.15 -3.63
CA LEU A 139 4.02 8.28 -5.05
C LEU A 139 2.94 7.76 -6.00
N ALA A 140 2.33 6.61 -5.70
CA ALA A 140 1.25 6.04 -6.50
C ALA A 140 -0.02 6.91 -6.51
N ALA A 141 -0.31 7.63 -5.43
CA ALA A 141 -1.42 8.59 -5.40
C ALA A 141 -1.16 9.80 -6.31
N TYR A 142 0.09 10.24 -6.45
CA TYR A 142 0.47 11.36 -7.30
C TYR A 142 0.63 10.96 -8.78
N ALA A 143 1.39 9.90 -9.04
CA ALA A 143 1.83 9.47 -10.37
C ALA A 143 1.64 7.95 -10.54
N PRO A 144 0.38 7.45 -10.59
CA PRO A 144 0.09 6.02 -10.65
C PRO A 144 0.68 5.32 -11.89
N GLU A 145 0.81 6.04 -13.00
CA GLU A 145 1.40 5.54 -14.26
C GLU A 145 2.93 5.35 -14.18
N THR A 146 3.58 5.97 -13.20
CA THR A 146 5.05 5.96 -13.06
C THR A 146 5.51 5.20 -11.81
N ALA A 147 4.78 5.33 -10.70
CA ALA A 147 5.18 4.77 -9.41
C ALA A 147 4.13 3.75 -8.91
N PRO A 148 4.40 2.44 -9.00
CA PRO A 148 3.49 1.43 -8.47
C PRO A 148 3.48 1.42 -6.94
N PHE A 149 2.33 1.08 -6.36
CA PHE A 149 2.18 0.92 -4.91
C PHE A 149 2.73 -0.42 -4.41
N MET A 150 3.68 -0.39 -3.47
CA MET A 150 4.21 -1.56 -2.78
C MET A 150 3.36 -1.90 -1.55
N SER A 151 2.39 -2.79 -1.72
CA SER A 151 1.51 -3.28 -0.62
C SER A 151 2.25 -4.16 0.39
N ASP A 152 1.79 -4.19 1.64
CA ASP A 152 2.35 -5.04 2.71
C ASP A 152 2.22 -6.55 2.38
N GLU A 153 1.23 -6.95 1.58
CA GLU A 153 1.11 -8.33 1.07
C GLU A 153 2.23 -8.66 0.08
N LEU A 154 2.58 -7.72 -0.80
CA LEU A 154 3.72 -7.89 -1.71
C LEU A 154 5.04 -7.99 -0.93
N GLN A 155 5.19 -7.25 0.16
CA GLN A 155 6.34 -7.40 1.06
C GLN A 155 6.39 -8.77 1.73
N ARG A 156 5.25 -9.29 2.20
CA ARG A 156 5.18 -10.64 2.78
C ARG A 156 5.59 -11.71 1.77
N LEU A 157 5.12 -11.59 0.53
CA LEU A 157 5.53 -12.46 -0.58
C LEU A 157 7.02 -12.33 -0.90
N PHE A 158 7.55 -11.10 -0.99
CA PHE A 158 8.98 -10.86 -1.24
C PHE A 158 9.87 -11.46 -0.16
N VAL A 159 9.53 -11.28 1.11
CA VAL A 159 10.27 -11.84 2.24
C VAL A 159 10.18 -13.37 2.23
N LYS A 160 9.02 -13.93 1.92
CA LYS A 160 8.84 -15.38 1.81
C LYS A 160 9.66 -15.97 0.67
N THR A 161 9.70 -15.31 -0.48
CA THR A 161 10.54 -15.71 -1.63
C THR A 161 12.02 -15.60 -1.30
N ILE A 162 12.48 -14.52 -0.66
CA ILE A 162 13.88 -14.39 -0.21
C ILE A 162 14.23 -15.43 0.86
N LEU A 163 13.35 -15.70 1.82
CA LEU A 163 13.57 -16.72 2.86
C LEU A 163 13.64 -18.13 2.27
N VAL A 164 12.82 -18.43 1.26
CA VAL A 164 12.88 -19.70 0.51
C VAL A 164 14.17 -19.80 -0.30
N ILE A 165 14.60 -18.72 -0.97
CA ILE A 165 15.86 -18.67 -1.73
C ILE A 165 17.10 -18.76 -0.79
N CYS A 166 17.04 -18.16 0.40
CA CYS A 166 18.09 -18.23 1.42
C CYS A 166 17.97 -19.43 2.37
N GLY A 167 17.00 -20.33 2.17
CA GLY A 167 16.85 -21.55 2.97
C GLY A 167 16.52 -21.33 4.45
N LYS A 168 15.92 -20.20 4.85
CA LYS A 168 15.52 -19.94 6.24
C LYS A 168 14.01 -20.03 6.41
N THR A 169 13.55 -20.87 7.34
CA THR A 169 12.12 -21.01 7.67
C THR A 169 11.63 -19.87 8.58
N THR A 170 10.36 -19.52 8.41
CA THR A 170 9.65 -18.45 9.15
C THR A 170 9.57 -18.65 10.68
N GLU A 171 10.03 -19.78 11.21
CA GLU A 171 10.00 -20.08 12.65
C GLU A 171 11.24 -19.60 13.43
N GLN A 172 12.23 -19.00 12.75
CA GLN A 172 13.47 -18.52 13.38
C GLN A 172 13.53 -17.00 13.59
N ILE A 173 12.38 -16.31 13.61
CA ILE A 173 12.26 -14.87 13.94
C ILE A 173 11.20 -14.66 15.01
#